data_AF-A0A7V3JS26-F1
#
_entry.id   AF-A0A7V3JS26-F1
#
_cell.length_a   1.000
_cell.length_b   1.000
_cell.length_c   1.000
_cell.angle_alpha   90.00
_cell.angle_beta   90.00
_cell.angle_gamma   90.00
#
_symmetry.space_group_name_H-M   'P 1'
#
loop_
_entity.id
_entity.type
_entity.pdbx_description
1 polymer ?
#
loop_
_entity_poly.entity_id
_entity_poly.type
_entity_poly.pdbx_seq_one_letter_code
_entity_poly.pdbx_strand_id
1 'polypeptide(L)'
;MLQVKRQIYFERFQKHTEDLQKCLNKGDYIQAAEKVWGAFSSFINAFAYSEVKSIIDKKKEFKTLFNKLSSKRDYLTSILKKNFKNVDHFTSIAEGLHKFFYGGRRYPENYLKYVIPNCAELLKEIKKALIF
;
A
#
# COMPACT_ATOMS: atom_id res chain seq x y z
N MET A 1 -13.29 -9.62 19.67
CA MET A 1 -13.49 -9.79 18.21
C MET A 1 -12.65 -8.83 17.36
N LEU A 2 -12.44 -7.57 17.76
CA LEU A 2 -11.63 -6.58 17.02
C LEU A 2 -10.13 -6.96 16.90
N GLN A 3 -9.52 -7.46 17.98
CA GLN A 3 -8.11 -7.90 17.97
C GLN A 3 -7.85 -9.04 16.97
N VAL A 4 -8.76 -10.02 16.87
CA VAL A 4 -8.62 -11.16 15.95
C VAL A 4 -8.63 -10.69 14.49
N LYS A 5 -9.52 -9.73 14.14
CA LYS A 5 -9.56 -9.16 12.78
C LYS A 5 -8.29 -8.37 12.46
N ARG A 6 -7.75 -7.62 13.42
CA ARG A 6 -6.49 -6.88 13.25
C ARG A 6 -5.32 -7.79 12.89
N GLN A 7 -5.14 -8.90 13.61
CA GLN A 7 -4.05 -9.84 13.35
C GLN A 7 -4.13 -10.42 11.92
N ILE A 8 -5.30 -10.91 11.51
CA ILE A 8 -5.52 -11.47 10.17
C ILE A 8 -5.15 -10.46 9.07
N TYR A 9 -5.61 -9.21 9.20
CA TYR A 9 -5.30 -8.18 8.20
C TYR A 9 -3.83 -7.75 8.24
N PHE A 10 -3.19 -7.76 9.40
CA PHE A 10 -1.78 -7.47 9.51
C PHE A 10 -0.92 -8.57 8.87
N GLU A 11 -1.24 -9.84 9.10
CA GLU A 11 -0.59 -10.98 8.42
C GLU A 11 -0.78 -10.90 6.89
N ARG A 12 -1.98 -10.55 6.42
CA ARG A 12 -2.23 -10.30 4.99
C ARG A 12 -1.40 -9.16 4.44
N PHE A 13 -1.28 -8.06 5.18
CA PHE A 13 -0.40 -6.95 4.80
C PHE A 13 1.05 -7.42 4.64
N GLN A 14 1.59 -8.16 5.62
CA GLN A 14 2.94 -8.70 5.56
C GLN A 14 3.12 -9.63 4.35
N LYS A 15 2.18 -10.56 4.14
CA LYS A 15 2.20 -11.47 2.98
C LYS A 15 2.19 -10.72 1.66
N HIS A 16 1.33 -9.71 1.50
CA HIS A 16 1.27 -8.92 0.28
C HIS A 16 2.56 -8.14 0.03
N THR A 17 3.21 -7.59 1.07
CA THR A 17 4.52 -6.92 0.89
C THR A 17 5.63 -7.87 0.45
N GLU A 18 5.62 -9.12 0.93
CA GLU A 18 6.59 -10.14 0.53
C GLU A 18 6.33 -10.66 -0.89
N ASP A 19 5.07 -10.95 -1.21
CA ASP A 19 4.68 -11.41 -2.54
C ASP A 19 4.87 -10.31 -3.59
N LEU A 20 4.70 -9.02 -3.23
CA LEU A 20 5.03 -7.88 -4.08
C LEU A 20 6.50 -7.91 -4.53
N GLN A 21 7.43 -8.16 -3.61
CA GLN A 21 8.86 -8.26 -3.95
C GLN A 21 9.13 -9.45 -4.88
N LYS A 22 8.47 -10.59 -4.66
CA LYS A 22 8.59 -11.76 -5.56
C LYS A 22 8.08 -11.44 -6.96
N CYS A 23 6.95 -10.74 -7.09
CA CYS A 23 6.41 -10.33 -8.38
C CYS A 23 7.37 -9.38 -9.12
N LEU A 24 7.93 -8.40 -8.40
CA LEU A 24 8.93 -7.47 -8.96
C LEU A 24 10.17 -8.20 -9.47
N ASN A 25 10.70 -9.17 -8.71
CA ASN A 25 11.87 -9.97 -9.13
C ASN A 25 11.59 -10.81 -10.38
N LYS A 26 10.33 -11.18 -10.63
CA LYS A 26 9.89 -11.92 -11.82
C LYS A 26 9.50 -11.02 -13.00
N GLY A 27 9.48 -9.70 -12.82
CA GLY A 27 8.95 -8.77 -13.82
C GLY A 27 7.43 -8.85 -14.02
N ASP A 28 6.69 -9.49 -13.10
CA ASP A 28 5.24 -9.64 -13.20
C ASP A 28 4.53 -8.40 -12.63
N TYR A 29 4.46 -7.35 -13.45
CA TYR A 29 3.86 -6.07 -13.04
C TYR A 29 2.34 -6.13 -12.86
N ILE A 30 1.65 -7.10 -13.48
CA ILE A 30 0.20 -7.30 -13.29
C ILE A 30 -0.05 -7.80 -11.87
N GLN A 31 0.63 -8.87 -11.46
CA GLN A 31 0.50 -9.39 -10.10
C GLN A 31 1.08 -8.41 -9.07
N ALA A 32 2.18 -7.72 -9.39
CA ALA A 32 2.75 -6.72 -8.49
C ALA A 32 1.75 -5.57 -8.21
N ALA A 33 1.01 -5.10 -9.22
CA ALA A 33 -0.03 -4.10 -9.05
C ALA A 33 -1.14 -4.56 -8.08
N GLU A 34 -1.57 -5.82 -8.19
CA GLU A 34 -2.52 -6.42 -7.25
C GLU A 34 -1.95 -6.46 -5.82
N LYS A 35 -0.68 -6.84 -5.65
CA LYS A 35 -0.06 -6.93 -4.31
C LYS A 35 0.10 -5.56 -3.67
N VAL A 36 0.35 -4.49 -4.43
CA VAL A 36 0.32 -3.10 -3.91
C VAL A 36 -1.05 -2.79 -3.32
N TRP A 37 -2.13 -3.06 -4.06
CA TRP A 37 -3.49 -2.83 -3.58
C TRP A 37 -3.86 -3.69 -2.38
N GLY A 38 -3.49 -4.98 -2.41
CA GLY A 38 -3.73 -5.92 -1.32
C GLY A 38 -3.03 -5.51 -0.03
N ALA A 39 -1.76 -5.09 -0.12
CA ALA A 39 -1.00 -4.56 1.01
C ALA A 39 -1.65 -3.29 1.57
N PHE A 40 -1.94 -2.31 0.71
CA PHE A 40 -2.62 -1.07 1.09
C PHE A 40 -3.95 -1.32 1.81
N SER A 41 -4.81 -2.14 1.22
CA SER A 41 -6.14 -2.45 1.75
C SER A 41 -6.09 -3.22 3.07
N SER A 42 -5.16 -4.17 3.18
CA SER A 42 -4.98 -4.97 4.39
C SER A 42 -4.40 -4.15 5.52
N PHE A 43 -3.44 -3.26 5.23
CA PHE A 43 -2.91 -2.33 6.23
C PHE A 43 -4.02 -1.47 6.83
N ILE A 44 -4.87 -0.85 6.01
CA ILE A 44 -6.00 -0.05 6.52
C ILE A 44 -6.93 -0.89 7.39
N ASN A 45 -7.34 -2.06 6.90
CA ASN A 45 -8.28 -2.92 7.62
C ASN A 45 -7.69 -3.51 8.92
N ALA A 46 -6.36 -3.58 9.05
CA ALA A 46 -5.71 -4.00 10.29
C ALA A 46 -5.87 -2.97 11.41
N PHE A 47 -6.04 -1.68 11.09
CA PHE A 47 -6.12 -0.60 12.08
C PHE A 47 -7.49 0.11 12.11
N ALA A 48 -8.38 -0.22 11.19
CA ALA A 48 -9.77 0.25 11.21
C ALA A 48 -10.61 -0.53 12.25
N TYR A 49 -11.63 0.13 12.79
CA TYR A 49 -12.60 -0.51 13.71
C TYR A 49 -13.43 -1.60 13.00
N SER A 50 -13.73 -1.40 11.73
CA SER A 50 -14.44 -2.35 10.89
C SER A 50 -13.78 -2.43 9.52
N GLU A 51 -14.13 -3.46 8.75
CA GLU A 51 -13.61 -3.62 7.40
C GLU A 51 -14.07 -2.47 6.50
N VAL A 52 -13.11 -1.75 5.94
CA VAL A 52 -13.36 -0.59 5.09
C VAL A 52 -13.53 -1.06 3.65
N LYS A 53 -14.75 -1.00 3.12
CA LYS A 53 -15.07 -1.46 1.76
C LYS A 53 -14.89 -0.38 0.69
N SER A 54 -15.26 0.85 1.02
CA SER A 54 -15.18 1.99 0.10
C SER A 54 -13.72 2.39 -0.17
N ILE A 55 -13.40 2.63 -1.44
CA ILE A 55 -12.08 3.15 -1.84
C ILE A 55 -11.85 4.53 -1.22
N ILE A 56 -12.89 5.38 -1.19
CA ILE A 56 -12.81 6.74 -0.63
C ILE A 56 -12.46 6.67 0.86
N ASP A 57 -13.14 5.80 1.60
CA ASP A 57 -12.88 5.63 3.03
C ASP A 57 -11.49 5.05 3.26
N LYS A 58 -11.04 4.10 2.43
CA LYS A 58 -9.67 3.58 2.47
C LYS A 58 -8.63 4.69 2.33
N LYS A 59 -8.81 5.64 1.42
CA LYS A 59 -7.88 6.79 1.26
C LYS A 59 -7.85 7.66 2.51
N LYS A 60 -9.03 7.99 3.06
CA LYS A 60 -9.17 8.81 4.27
C LYS A 60 -8.52 8.13 5.49
N GLU A 61 -8.78 6.85 5.69
CA GLU A 61 -8.19 6.08 6.79
C GLU A 61 -6.68 5.97 6.62
N PHE A 62 -6.18 5.70 5.42
CA PHE A 62 -4.74 5.66 5.16
C PHE A 62 -4.07 6.99 5.51
N LYS A 63 -4.66 8.13 5.14
CA LYS A 63 -4.13 9.46 5.48
C LYS A 63 -4.02 9.66 6.99
N THR A 64 -5.07 9.28 7.72
CA THR A 64 -5.08 9.34 9.20
C THR A 64 -4.00 8.45 9.80
N LEU A 65 -3.89 7.19 9.35
CA LEU A 65 -2.90 6.23 9.85
C LEU A 65 -1.47 6.65 9.51
N PHE A 66 -1.23 7.09 8.27
CA PHE A 66 0.07 7.53 7.81
C PHE A 66 0.56 8.73 8.62
N ASN A 67 -0.28 9.74 8.85
CA ASN A 67 0.08 10.91 9.66
C ASN A 67 0.44 10.53 11.10
N LYS A 68 -0.25 9.56 11.69
CA LYS A 68 0.06 9.04 13.04
C LYS A 68 1.38 8.27 13.09
N LEU A 69 1.74 7.57 12.01
CA LEU A 69 2.99 6.85 11.91
C LEU A 69 4.17 7.79 11.63
N SER A 70 4.00 8.73 10.70
CA SER A 70 5.05 9.65 10.28
C SER A 70 5.42 10.66 11.37
N SER A 71 4.48 11.05 12.24
CA SER A 71 4.79 11.92 13.40
C SER A 71 5.77 11.28 14.40
N LYS A 72 5.96 9.96 14.33
CA LYS A 72 6.90 9.21 15.19
C LYS A 72 8.17 8.80 14.44
N ARG A 73 8.21 9.00 13.12
CA ARG A 73 9.16 8.38 12.19
C ARG A 73 9.39 9.29 10.98
N ASP A 74 10.27 10.29 11.11
CA ASP A 74 10.52 11.31 10.08
C ASP A 74 10.90 10.73 8.71
N TYR A 75 11.58 9.58 8.69
CA TYR A 75 11.99 8.92 7.45
C TYR A 75 10.80 8.50 6.56
N LEU A 76 9.63 8.20 7.11
CA LEU A 76 8.44 7.86 6.32
C LEU A 76 7.99 9.05 5.46
N THR A 77 8.07 10.26 6.03
CA THR A 77 7.76 11.49 5.30
C THR A 77 8.76 11.71 4.16
N SER A 78 10.05 11.43 4.39
CA SER A 78 11.09 11.53 3.37
C SER A 78 10.88 10.57 2.21
N ILE A 79 10.57 9.29 2.49
CA ILE A 79 10.28 8.29 1.46
C ILE A 79 9.03 8.63 0.67
N LEU A 80 7.98 9.11 1.36
CA LEU A 80 6.77 9.56 0.67
C LEU A 80 7.10 10.71 -0.29
N LYS A 81 7.79 11.76 0.16
CA LYS A 81 8.11 12.95 -0.66
C LYS A 81 9.07 12.64 -1.82
N LYS A 82 9.98 11.68 -1.63
CA LYS A 82 10.89 11.20 -2.69
C LYS A 82 10.11 10.59 -3.86
N ASN A 83 9.08 9.80 -3.55
CA ASN A 83 8.42 8.95 -4.53
C ASN A 83 7.04 9.46 -4.97
N PHE A 84 6.42 10.33 -4.18
CA PHE A 84 5.05 10.80 -4.35
C PHE A 84 4.90 12.26 -3.96
N LYS A 85 3.99 12.98 -4.62
CA LYS A 85 3.69 14.38 -4.30
C LYS A 85 3.17 14.56 -2.86
N ASN A 86 2.33 13.62 -2.41
CA ASN A 86 1.71 13.58 -1.09
C ASN A 86 1.03 12.21 -0.89
N VAL A 87 0.38 12.03 0.27
CA VAL A 87 -0.38 10.82 0.59
C VAL A 87 -1.51 10.57 -0.43
N ASP A 88 -2.20 11.62 -0.85
CA ASP A 88 -3.33 11.50 -1.78
C ASP A 88 -2.87 11.03 -3.17
N HIS A 89 -1.65 11.41 -3.59
CA HIS A 89 -1.00 10.90 -4.79
C HIS A 89 -0.69 9.41 -4.68
N PHE A 90 -0.10 8.95 -3.58
CA PHE A 90 0.17 7.53 -3.35
C PHE A 90 -1.13 6.69 -3.39
N THR A 91 -2.16 7.11 -2.65
CA THR A 91 -3.41 6.34 -2.59
C THR A 91 -4.16 6.32 -3.93
N SER A 92 -4.04 7.37 -4.74
CA SER A 92 -4.59 7.41 -6.09
C SER A 92 -3.83 6.51 -7.06
N ILE A 93 -2.51 6.39 -6.89
CA ILE A 93 -1.71 5.39 -7.62
C ILE A 93 -2.13 3.97 -7.23
N ALA A 94 -2.26 3.67 -5.93
CA ALA A 94 -2.69 2.35 -5.46
C ALA A 94 -4.07 1.95 -6.03
N GLU A 95 -5.04 2.87 -6.04
CA GLU A 95 -6.32 2.67 -6.71
C GLU A 95 -6.16 2.45 -8.23
N GLY A 96 -5.30 3.24 -8.87
CA GLY A 96 -5.02 3.09 -10.30
C GLY A 96 -4.43 1.72 -10.65
N LEU A 97 -3.53 1.21 -9.82
CA LEU A 97 -2.95 -0.13 -9.96
C LEU A 97 -3.98 -1.25 -9.73
N HIS A 98 -4.90 -1.05 -8.79
CA HIS A 98 -6.05 -1.94 -8.61
C HIS A 98 -6.91 -2.01 -9.88
N LYS A 99 -7.27 -0.86 -10.46
CA LYS A 99 -8.01 -0.81 -11.73
C LYS A 99 -7.24 -1.44 -12.88
N PHE A 100 -5.92 -1.26 -12.93
CA PHE A 100 -5.06 -1.87 -13.94
C PHE A 100 -5.09 -3.41 -13.87
N PHE A 101 -4.98 -3.99 -12.68
CA PHE A 101 -5.04 -5.44 -12.51
C PHE A 101 -6.35 -6.06 -13.05
N TYR A 102 -7.49 -5.39 -12.83
CA TYR A 102 -8.80 -5.83 -13.36
C TYR A 102 -9.06 -5.42 -14.82
N GLY A 103 -8.06 -4.87 -15.54
CA GLY A 103 -8.21 -4.44 -16.92
C GLY A 103 -9.00 -3.14 -17.12
N GLY A 104 -9.42 -2.47 -16.04
CA GLY A 104 -10.16 -1.20 -16.08
C GLY A 104 -9.28 0.04 -16.31
N ARG A 105 -7.95 -0.13 -16.40
CA ARG A 105 -7.01 0.93 -16.79
C ARG A 105 -5.81 0.30 -17.51
N ARG A 106 -5.25 0.99 -18.50
CA ARG A 106 -4.01 0.59 -19.16
C ARG A 106 -2.89 1.56 -18.78
N TYR A 107 -1.73 1.02 -18.47
CA TYR A 107 -0.53 1.79 -18.23
C TYR A 107 0.60 1.31 -19.13
N PRO A 108 1.44 2.23 -19.65
CA PRO A 108 2.71 1.88 -20.25
C PRO A 108 3.60 1.09 -19.27
N GLU A 109 4.36 0.12 -19.76
CA GLU A 109 5.24 -0.71 -18.93
C GLU A 109 6.31 0.12 -18.20
N ASN A 110 6.88 1.14 -18.84
CA ASN A 110 7.84 2.05 -18.21
C ASN A 110 7.24 2.80 -17.01
N TYR A 111 5.96 3.16 -17.05
CA TYR A 111 5.26 3.73 -15.91
C TYR A 111 5.14 2.72 -14.77
N LEU A 112 4.81 1.46 -15.06
CA LEU A 112 4.71 0.39 -14.05
C LEU A 112 6.07 0.10 -13.41
N LYS A 113 7.13 0.02 -14.23
CA LYS A 113 8.53 -0.12 -13.81
C LYS A 113 8.98 0.98 -12.86
N TYR A 114 8.47 2.19 -13.04
CA TYR A 114 8.76 3.30 -12.15
C TYR A 114 7.92 3.26 -10.88
N VAL A 115 6.59 3.12 -11.01
CA VAL A 115 5.67 3.40 -9.90
C VAL A 115 5.54 2.25 -8.89
N ILE A 116 5.60 0.99 -9.34
CA ILE A 116 5.39 -0.16 -8.46
C ILE A 116 6.55 -0.33 -7.46
N PRO A 117 7.84 -0.22 -7.85
CA PRO A 117 8.94 -0.25 -6.89
C PRO A 117 8.85 0.87 -5.84
N ASN A 118 8.42 2.06 -6.25
CA ASN A 118 8.19 3.18 -5.34
C ASN A 118 7.09 2.89 -4.30
N CYS A 119 6.01 2.23 -4.72
CA CYS A 119 4.98 1.73 -3.80
C CYS A 119 5.54 0.65 -2.86
N ALA A 120 6.36 -0.27 -3.38
CA ALA A 120 6.98 -1.33 -2.59
C ALA A 120 7.92 -0.77 -1.51
N GLU A 121 8.74 0.23 -1.84
CA GLU A 121 9.61 0.93 -0.89
C GLU A 121 8.78 1.53 0.25
N LEU A 122 7.74 2.31 -0.07
CA LEU A 122 6.90 2.93 0.95
C LEU A 122 6.19 1.90 1.85
N LEU A 123 5.62 0.85 1.27
CA LEU A 123 4.91 -0.20 2.02
C LEU A 123 5.87 -0.99 2.92
N LYS A 124 7.09 -1.25 2.46
CA LYS A 124 8.16 -1.90 3.25
C LYS A 124 8.55 -1.04 4.45
N GLU A 125 8.71 0.26 4.25
CA GLU A 125 9.04 1.20 5.32
C GLU A 125 7.89 1.34 6.34
N ILE A 126 6.63 1.36 5.88
CA ILE A 126 5.46 1.27 6.77
C ILE A 126 5.51 -0.03 7.59
N LYS A 127 5.81 -1.18 6.97
CA LYS A 127 5.93 -2.46 7.69
C LYS A 127 6.98 -2.39 8.80
N LYS A 128 8.15 -1.80 8.54
CA LYS A 128 9.21 -1.62 9.55
C LYS A 128 8.76 -0.70 10.68
N ALA A 129 8.08 0.40 10.37
CA ALA A 129 7.56 1.34 11.38
C ALA A 129 6.53 0.75 12.34
N LEU A 130 5.97 -0.42 12.03
CA LEU A 130 4.96 -1.10 12.84
C LEU A 130 5.54 -2.18 13.78
N ILE A 131 6.80 -2.58 13.59
CA ILE A 131 7.47 -3.64 14.36
C ILE A 131 8.30 -3.07 15.54
N PHE A 132 8.46 -1.74 15.63
CA PHE A 132 9.22 -1.01 16.66
C PHE A 132 8.50 0.27 17.11
#